data_AF-A0A4Q2SBY0-F1
#
_entry.id   AF-A0A4Q2SBY0-F1
#
_cell.length_a   1.000
_cell.length_b   1.000
_cell.length_c   1.000
_cell.angle_alpha   90.00
_cell.angle_beta   90.00
_cell.angle_gamma   90.00
#
_symmetry.space_group_name_H-M   'P 1'
#
loop_
_entity.id
_entity.type
_entity.pdbx_description
1 polymer ?
#
loop_
_entity_poly.entity_id
_entity_poly.type
_entity_poly.pdbx_seq_one_letter_code
_entity_poly.pdbx_strand_id
1 'polypeptide(L)'
;RFTGVEGEASYRFSPHFTAGVFGDLVYGTLRGGGNLPRIPAARLGVRLNTVWHQWSGGLEAYRVFRQNRVADHEAETAGYNIVNAD
;
A
#
# COMPACT_ATOMS: atom_id res chain seq x y z
N ARG A 1 -3.93 -20.78 -4.30
CA ARG A 1 -2.60 -20.24 -4.67
C ARG A 1 -2.60 -18.78 -4.28
N PHE A 2 -1.56 -18.34 -3.59
CA PHE A 2 -1.34 -16.95 -3.23
C PHE A 2 -0.17 -16.44 -4.07
N THR A 3 -0.31 -15.28 -4.71
CA THR A 3 0.73 -14.65 -5.52
C THR A 3 0.64 -13.16 -5.28
N GLY A 4 1.73 -12.57 -4.78
CA GLY A 4 1.81 -11.14 -4.53
C GLY A 4 2.98 -10.53 -5.25
N VAL A 5 2.90 -9.22 -5.49
CA VAL A 5 4.01 -8.38 -5.92
C VAL A 5 4.08 -7.20 -4.96
N GLU A 6 5.29 -6.91 -4.50
CA GLU A 6 5.61 -5.75 -3.67
C GLU A 6 6.77 -5.01 -4.33
N GLY A 7 6.75 -3.69 -4.26
CA GLY A 7 7.84 -2.84 -4.74
C GLY A 7 7.94 -1.54 -3.96
N GLU A 8 9.18 -1.14 -3.66
CA GLU A 8 9.50 0.15 -3.07
C GLU A 8 10.70 0.76 -3.81
N ALA A 9 10.68 2.08 -4.01
CA ALA A 9 11.82 2.84 -4.51
C ALA A 9 11.94 4.15 -3.73
N SER A 10 13.13 4.45 -3.23
CA SER A 10 13.41 5.63 -2.41
C SER A 10 14.64 6.38 -2.92
N TYR A 11 14.60 7.70 -2.80
CA TYR A 11 15.68 8.60 -3.21
C TYR A 11 15.94 9.68 -2.14
N ARG A 12 17.21 9.89 -1.84
CA ARG A 12 17.67 10.91 -0.89
C ARG A 12 18.06 12.18 -1.66
N PHE A 13 17.23 13.21 -1.59
CA PHE A 13 17.45 14.48 -2.28
C PHE A 13 18.45 15.37 -1.56
N SER A 14 18.56 15.24 -0.23
CA SER A 14 19.53 15.95 0.60
C SER A 14 19.89 15.11 1.83
N PRO A 15 20.91 15.50 2.62
CA PRO A 15 21.22 14.81 3.88
C PRO A 15 20.04 14.72 4.86
N HIS A 16 19.06 15.63 4.71
CA HIS A 16 17.91 15.73 5.59
C HIS A 16 16.63 15.13 5.00
N PHE A 17 16.48 15.04 3.67
CA PHE A 17 15.23 14.63 3.02
C PHE A 17 15.38 13.37 2.19
N THR A 18 14.51 12.39 2.44
CA THR A 18 14.33 11.18 1.62
C THR A 18 12.87 11.07 1.20
N ALA A 19 12.60 10.86 -0.08
CA ALA A 19 11.25 10.53 -0.53
C ALA A 19 11.25 9.22 -1.32
N GLY A 20 10.11 8.55 -1.35
CA GLY A 20 9.96 7.28 -2.03
C GLY A 20 8.53 6.98 -2.43
N VAL A 21 8.39 5.94 -3.22
CA VAL A 21 7.12 5.35 -3.65
C VAL A 21 7.11 3.89 -3.26
N PHE A 22 5.93 3.38 -2.91
CA PHE A 22 5.73 1.98 -2.56
C PHE A 22 4.40 1.48 -3.08
N GLY A 23 4.29 0.18 -3.28
CA GLY A 23 3.03 -0.46 -3.59
C GLY A 23 3.07 -1.97 -3.41
N ASP A 24 1.91 -2.53 -3.08
CA ASP A 24 1.70 -3.95 -2.94
C ASP A 24 0.40 -4.38 -3.61
N LEU A 25 0.42 -5.59 -4.13
CA LEU A 25 -0.66 -6.18 -4.87
C LEU A 25 -0.68 -7.68 -4.58
N VAL A 26 -1.79 -8.14 -4.03
CA VAL A 26 -1.95 -9.54 -3.64
C VAL A 26 -3.08 -10.17 -4.45
N TYR A 27 -2.81 -11.35 -4.99
CA TYR A 27 -3.77 -12.20 -5.70
C TYR A 27 -3.90 -13.55 -4.99
N GLY A 28 -5.10 -13.88 -4.52
CA GLY A 28 -5.43 -15.17 -3.93
C GLY A 28 -6.54 -15.87 -4.70
N THR A 29 -6.28 -17.08 -5.21
CA THR A 29 -7.30 -17.92 -5.87
C THR A 29 -7.40 -19.28 -5.19
N LEU A 30 -8.61 -19.81 -5.00
CA LEU A 30 -8.84 -21.16 -4.48
C LEU A 30 -8.55 -22.21 -5.57
N ARG A 31 -8.03 -23.38 -5.19
CA ARG A 31 -7.67 -24.46 -6.14
C ARG A 31 -8.88 -25.07 -6.87
N GLY A 32 -10.10 -24.85 -6.36
CA GLY A 32 -11.37 -25.29 -6.97
C GLY A 32 -12.16 -24.19 -7.68
N GLY A 33 -11.58 -22.99 -7.86
CA GLY A 33 -12.29 -21.80 -8.34
C GLY A 33 -12.74 -20.89 -7.19
N GLY A 34 -12.87 -19.59 -7.48
CA GLY A 34 -13.24 -18.54 -6.50
C GLY A 34 -12.06 -17.73 -5.95
N ASN A 35 -12.33 -16.48 -5.59
CA ASN A 35 -11.37 -15.58 -4.93
C ASN A 35 -11.17 -16.01 -3.46
N LEU A 36 -9.95 -15.89 -2.94
CA LEU A 36 -9.69 -16.13 -1.52
C LEU A 36 -10.27 -14.96 -0.70
N PRO A 37 -11.06 -15.20 0.36
CA PRO A 37 -11.60 -14.12 1.19
C PRO A 37 -10.48 -13.40 1.95
N ARG A 38 -10.70 -12.12 2.32
CA ARG A 38 -9.79 -11.29 3.12
C ARG A 38 -8.42 -11.00 2.48
N ILE A 39 -8.31 -11.07 1.15
CA ILE A 39 -7.14 -10.55 0.46
C ILE A 39 -7.16 -9.01 0.60
N PRO A 40 -6.06 -8.36 1.00
CA PRO A 40 -6.01 -6.90 1.03
C PRO A 40 -6.11 -6.34 -0.38
N ALA A 41 -6.80 -5.20 -0.51
CA ALA A 41 -6.82 -4.47 -1.77
C ALA A 41 -5.41 -3.95 -2.09
N ALA A 42 -5.12 -3.79 -3.39
CA ALA A 42 -3.86 -3.21 -3.82
C ALA A 42 -3.66 -1.82 -3.21
N ARG A 43 -2.40 -1.46 -2.95
CA ARG A 43 -2.02 -0.14 -2.43
C ARG A 43 -0.91 0.46 -3.27
N LEU A 44 -0.96 1.78 -3.40
CA LEU A 44 0.11 2.57 -4.01
C LEU A 44 0.24 3.88 -3.25
N GLY A 45 1.46 4.25 -2.86
CA GLY A 45 1.72 5.38 -2.00
C GLY A 45 3.05 6.07 -2.26
N VAL A 46 3.16 7.25 -1.66
CA VAL A 46 4.38 8.05 -1.57
C VAL A 46 4.70 8.31 -0.11
N ARG A 47 5.99 8.40 0.20
CA ARG A 47 6.50 8.73 1.53
C ARG A 47 7.56 9.81 1.43
N LEU A 48 7.55 10.73 2.38
CA LEU A 48 8.58 11.74 2.60
C LEU A 48 9.03 11.66 4.05
N ASN A 49 10.34 11.55 4.27
CA ASN A 49 10.95 11.53 5.58
C ASN A 49 11.96 12.68 5.68
N THR A 50 11.98 13.33 6.84
CA THR A 50 12.95 14.37 7.19
C THR A 50 13.66 14.08 8.51
N VAL A 51 14.96 14.36 8.56
CA VAL A 51 15.77 14.33 9.79
C VAL A 51 16.65 15.57 9.83
N TRP A 52 16.44 16.42 10.83
CA TRP A 52 17.20 17.66 11.01
C TRP A 52 17.52 17.93 12.49
N HIS A 53 18.80 17.85 12.85
CA HIS A 53 19.28 17.92 14.24
C HIS A 53 18.52 16.94 15.16
N GLN A 54 17.84 17.43 16.20
CA GLN A 54 17.02 16.63 17.10
C GLN A 54 15.57 16.40 16.61
N TRP A 55 15.23 16.84 15.40
CA TRP A 55 13.88 16.71 14.84
C TRP A 55 13.85 15.64 13.76
N SER A 56 12.81 14.81 13.78
CA SER A 56 12.42 13.93 12.69
C SER A 56 10.97 14.21 12.31
N GLY A 57 10.62 13.92 11.07
CA GLY A 57 9.23 13.95 10.64
C GLY A 57 8.97 13.04 9.46
N GLY A 58 7.76 12.51 9.40
CA GLY A 58 7.27 11.64 8.34
C GLY A 58 5.99 12.20 7.73
N LEU A 59 5.84 12.03 6.42
CA LEU A 59 4.57 12.23 5.72
C LEU A 59 4.36 11.09 4.75
N GLU A 60 3.22 10.44 4.83
CA GLU A 60 2.85 9.35 3.95
C GLU A 60 1.45 9.56 3.38
N ALA A 61 1.31 9.38 2.08
CA ALA A 61 0.00 9.44 1.42
C ALA A 61 -0.13 8.25 0.47
N TYR A 62 -1.21 7.49 0.61
CA TYR A 62 -1.44 6.32 -0.23
C TYR A 62 -2.91 6.09 -0.54
N ARG A 63 -3.15 5.45 -1.68
CA ARG A 63 -4.47 5.01 -2.11
C ARG A 63 -4.58 3.50 -1.93
N VAL A 64 -5.66 3.10 -1.27
CA VAL A 64 -6.15 1.73 -1.25
C VAL A 64 -7.17 1.61 -2.39
N PHE A 65 -6.90 0.74 -3.36
CA PHE A 65 -7.80 0.56 -4.50
C PHE A 65 -9.08 -0.17 -4.09
N ARG A 66 -10.13 -0.10 -4.93
CA ARG A 66 -11.39 -0.81 -4.68
C ARG A 66 -11.15 -2.31 -4.64
N GLN A 67 -11.68 -2.99 -3.62
CA GLN A 67 -11.68 -4.45 -3.58
C GLN A 67 -12.89 -4.99 -4.32
N ASN A 68 -12.67 -5.50 -5.53
CA ASN A 68 -13.71 -6.04 -6.40
C ASN A 68 -13.59 -7.55 -6.66
N ARG A 69 -12.67 -8.20 -5.94
CA ARG A 69 -12.40 -9.65 -6.03
C ARG A 69 -12.79 -10.32 -4.73
N VAL A 70 -14.06 -10.21 -4.43
CA VAL A 70 -14.70 -10.79 -3.25
C VAL A 70 -15.10 -12.24 -3.52
N ALA A 71 -15.07 -13.08 -2.48
CA ALA A 71 -15.71 -14.40 -2.53
C ALA A 71 -17.25 -14.22 -2.58
N ASP A 72 -18.01 -15.28 -2.90
CA ASP A 72 -19.47 -15.24 -3.11
C ASP A 72 -20.29 -14.65 -1.93
N HIS A 73 -19.66 -14.40 -0.77
CA HIS A 73 -20.26 -13.82 0.44
C HIS A 73 -19.46 -12.65 1.05
N GLU A 74 -18.69 -11.88 0.27
CA GLU A 74 -17.93 -10.72 0.76
C GLU A 74 -18.37 -9.43 0.03
N ALA A 75 -18.53 -8.34 0.77
CA ALA A 75 -19.00 -7.07 0.22
C ALA A 75 -17.84 -6.29 -0.41
N GLU A 76 -18.06 -5.74 -1.62
CA GLU A 76 -17.07 -4.87 -2.25
C GLU A 76 -16.79 -3.66 -1.35
N THR A 77 -15.50 -3.37 -1.12
CA THR A 77 -15.08 -2.20 -0.36
C THR A 77 -14.60 -1.12 -1.32
N ALA A 78 -15.19 0.07 -1.21
CA ALA A 78 -14.76 1.23 -2.00
C ALA A 78 -13.29 1.56 -1.69
N GLY A 79 -12.56 2.00 -2.71
CA GLY A 79 -11.20 2.50 -2.51
C GLY A 79 -11.21 3.81 -1.73
N TYR A 80 -10.18 4.04 -0.93
CA TYR A 80 -10.02 5.24 -0.10
C TYR A 80 -8.56 5.69 -0.10
N ASN A 81 -8.31 6.93 0.33
CA ASN A 81 -6.96 7.45 0.49
C ASN A 81 -6.67 7.66 1.98
N ILE A 82 -5.42 7.43 2.38
CA ILE A 82 -4.91 7.72 3.71
C ILE A 82 -3.80 8.76 3.60
N VAL A 83 -3.75 9.66 4.57
CA VAL A 83 -2.66 10.59 4.78
C VAL A 83 -2.25 10.50 6.25
N ASN A 84 -0.95 10.27 6.47
CA ASN A 84 -0.34 10.17 7.79
C ASN A 84 0.77 11.21 7.92
N ALA A 85 0.98 11.68 9.15
CA ALA A 85 2.13 12.51 9.51
C ALA A 85 2.57 12.18 10.95
N ASP A 86 3.87 12.15 11.17
CA ASP A 86 4.52 11.85 12.46
C ASP A 86 5.76 12.73 12.69
#